data_AF-A0A0F9NR95-F1
#
_entry.id   AF-A0A0F9NR95-F1
#
_cell.length_a   1.000
_cell.length_b   1.000
_cell.length_c   1.000
_cell.angle_alpha   90.00
_cell.angle_beta   90.00
_cell.angle_gamma   90.00
#
_symmetry.space_group_name_H-M   'P 1'
#
loop_
_entity.id
_entity.type
_entity.pdbx_description
1 polymer ?
#
loop_
_entity_poly.entity_id
_entity_poly.type
_entity_poly.pdbx_seq_one_letter_code
_entity_poly.pdbx_strand_id
1 'polypeptide(L)'
;MLFIIFDPLERFFSSVAIIALIFCSILYISKGLKRETLDEKILMFAFASFWTSIALIRVFFYFTDFFLEGSYTGDLSIIFQTYSATRYIFLYFYLYLYIYVLVNVVSLSIMYIWFSIRSKKEFQAISSVMTIGFAVFLMGWAFEIFIIKAESIIPPAVPSIFVLIGALVAFAPLIINLEFFSKRIANLLVIVSIGFILLFLSLTIFATLDMEGIVIIIIVVAAFVLAIVVIYLVVLVLKSVISPSTAVLSLGEKAELKDFMKMFTKPQGFTEEEVAFHREKKICLVCKNRISRFNYVCPECDALYCIKCSNALTDLENECWVCNTAFDESRALEAVKKPEKAVEIEDEIIVDTGTSIQKTPHKKKVNKS
;
A
#
# COMPACT_ATOMS: atom_id res chain seq x y z
N MET A 1 -7.66 51.14 13.73
CA MET A 1 -7.89 49.99 12.83
C MET A 1 -7.43 48.77 13.60
N LEU A 2 -8.36 47.94 14.08
CA LEU A 2 -8.00 46.69 14.77
C LEU A 2 -7.42 45.76 13.71
N PHE A 3 -6.10 45.62 13.67
CA PHE A 3 -5.49 44.51 12.95
C PHE A 3 -5.91 43.27 13.72
N ILE A 4 -6.79 42.46 13.13
CA ILE A 4 -6.97 41.10 13.61
C ILE A 4 -5.65 40.41 13.27
N ILE A 5 -4.78 40.29 14.28
CA ILE A 5 -3.45 39.69 14.14
C ILE A 5 -3.58 38.17 13.87
N PHE A 6 -4.76 37.60 14.11
CA PHE A 6 -5.02 36.17 14.03
C PHE A 6 -5.97 35.81 12.89
N ASP A 7 -5.54 34.96 11.94
CA ASP A 7 -6.49 34.34 11.02
C ASP A 7 -7.32 33.28 11.80
N PRO A 8 -8.63 33.49 12.02
CA PRO A 8 -9.45 32.53 12.77
C PRO A 8 -9.53 31.17 12.05
N LEU A 9 -9.37 31.13 10.72
CA LEU A 9 -9.37 29.88 9.96
C LEU A 9 -8.11 29.07 10.23
N GLU A 10 -6.93 29.70 10.25
CA GLU A 10 -5.67 29.03 10.59
C GLU A 10 -5.78 28.35 11.97
N ARG A 11 -6.31 29.07 12.96
CA ARG A 11 -6.51 28.55 14.33
C ARG A 11 -7.50 27.41 14.40
N PHE A 12 -8.61 27.53 13.68
CA PHE A 12 -9.61 26.49 13.58
C PHE A 12 -9.00 25.20 13.00
N PHE A 13 -8.33 25.30 11.84
CA PHE A 13 -7.71 24.14 11.20
C PHE A 13 -6.59 23.53 12.03
N SER A 14 -5.75 24.34 12.67
CA SER A 14 -4.70 23.86 13.57
C SER A 14 -5.27 23.09 14.76
N SER A 15 -6.35 23.61 15.37
CA SER A 15 -7.05 22.92 16.47
C SER A 15 -7.64 21.58 16.03
N VAL A 16 -8.31 21.54 14.88
CA VAL A 16 -8.87 20.31 14.31
C VAL A 16 -7.75 19.31 14.00
N ALA A 17 -6.62 19.77 13.45
CA ALA A 17 -5.48 18.91 13.16
C ALA A 17 -4.86 18.31 14.44
N ILE A 18 -4.70 19.11 15.50
CA ILE A 18 -4.22 18.63 16.81
C ILE A 18 -5.14 17.52 17.33
N ILE A 19 -6.45 17.74 17.32
CA ILE A 19 -7.43 16.74 17.77
C ILE A 19 -7.33 15.47 16.91
N ALA A 20 -7.23 15.60 15.59
CA ALA A 20 -7.08 14.47 14.67
C ALA A 20 -5.81 13.66 14.95
N LEU A 21 -4.69 14.32 15.24
CA LEU A 21 -3.40 13.67 15.56
C LEU A 21 -3.46 12.92 16.90
N ILE A 22 -4.07 13.51 17.94
CA ILE A 22 -4.29 12.85 19.23
C ILE A 22 -5.17 11.63 19.06
N PHE A 23 -6.28 11.77 18.33
CA PHE A 23 -7.20 10.68 18.06
C PHE A 23 -6.52 9.56 17.26
N CYS A 24 -5.72 9.91 16.25
CA CYS A 24 -4.91 8.96 15.49
C CYS A 24 -3.99 8.15 16.41
N SER A 25 -3.26 8.83 17.32
CA SER A 25 -2.40 8.16 18.30
C SER A 25 -3.16 7.18 19.19
N ILE A 26 -4.31 7.57 19.75
CA ILE A 26 -5.15 6.71 20.58
C ILE A 26 -5.57 5.45 19.84
N LEU A 27 -5.96 5.57 18.57
CA LEU A 27 -6.34 4.40 17.78
C LEU A 27 -5.16 3.49 17.44
N TYR A 28 -3.97 4.03 17.21
CA TYR A 28 -2.75 3.23 17.06
C TYR A 28 -2.42 2.47 18.35
N ILE A 29 -2.57 3.09 19.52
CA ILE A 29 -2.44 2.41 20.82
C ILE A 29 -3.47 1.28 20.94
N SER A 30 -4.75 1.57 20.66
CA SER A 30 -5.83 0.58 20.74
C SER A 30 -5.60 -0.60 19.79
N LYS A 31 -5.17 -0.33 18.56
CA LYS A 31 -4.86 -1.36 17.55
C LYS A 31 -3.63 -2.16 17.95
N GLY A 32 -2.61 -1.51 18.51
CA GLY A 32 -1.41 -2.15 19.05
C GLY A 32 -1.72 -3.13 20.18
N LEU A 33 -2.57 -2.74 21.14
CA LEU A 33 -2.98 -3.61 22.25
C LEU A 33 -3.66 -4.92 21.81
N LYS A 34 -4.33 -4.91 20.65
CA LYS A 34 -5.03 -6.07 20.08
C LYS A 34 -4.14 -7.02 19.27
N ARG A 35 -2.90 -6.63 18.94
CA ARG A 35 -1.99 -7.50 18.16
C ARG A 35 -1.44 -8.63 19.02
N GLU A 36 -1.16 -9.77 18.41
CA GLU A 36 -0.59 -10.92 19.12
C GLU A 36 0.94 -10.90 19.09
N THR A 37 1.52 -10.55 17.95
CA THR A 37 2.97 -10.56 17.75
C THR A 37 3.62 -9.28 18.29
N LEU A 38 4.76 -9.45 18.98
CA LEU A 38 5.47 -8.35 19.63
C LEU A 38 5.98 -7.29 18.64
N ASP A 39 6.45 -7.70 17.47
CA ASP A 39 6.92 -6.78 16.42
C ASP A 39 5.80 -5.86 15.93
N GLU A 40 4.58 -6.37 15.79
CA GLU A 40 3.42 -5.60 15.36
C GLU A 40 2.94 -4.65 16.46
N LYS A 41 3.05 -5.06 17.74
CA LYS A 41 2.80 -4.17 18.88
C LYS A 41 3.76 -3.00 18.88
N ILE A 42 5.07 -3.28 18.80
CA ILE A 42 6.12 -2.25 18.79
C ILE A 42 5.89 -1.26 17.66
N LEU A 43 5.55 -1.74 16.45
CA LEU A 43 5.23 -0.87 15.32
C LEU A 43 4.09 0.10 15.63
N MET A 44 2.98 -0.43 16.14
CA MET A 44 1.79 0.38 16.42
C MET A 44 2.04 1.39 17.53
N PHE A 45 2.79 1.02 18.57
CA PHE A 45 3.20 1.95 19.63
C PHE A 45 4.18 3.01 19.13
N ALA A 46 5.09 2.65 18.22
CA ALA A 46 6.02 3.62 17.64
C ALA A 46 5.27 4.65 16.78
N PHE A 47 4.29 4.22 15.98
CA PHE A 47 3.39 5.15 15.27
C PHE A 47 2.59 6.03 16.21
N ALA A 48 2.01 5.47 17.28
CA ALA A 48 1.30 6.25 18.27
C ALA A 48 2.20 7.31 18.94
N SER A 49 3.39 6.90 19.41
CA SER A 49 4.36 7.80 20.02
C SER A 49 4.74 8.94 19.10
N PHE A 50 4.91 8.65 17.82
CA PHE A 50 5.22 9.64 16.80
C PHE A 50 4.07 10.65 16.61
N TRP A 51 2.82 10.20 16.44
CA TRP A 51 1.69 11.11 16.28
C TRP A 51 1.41 11.93 17.54
N THR A 52 1.59 11.35 18.73
CA THR A 52 1.52 12.09 19.99
C THR A 52 2.59 13.18 20.05
N SER A 53 3.82 12.85 19.67
CA SER A 53 4.94 13.80 19.63
C SER A 53 4.62 14.97 18.69
N ILE A 54 4.13 14.69 17.49
CA ILE A 54 3.69 15.73 16.54
C ILE A 54 2.54 16.57 17.10
N ALA A 55 1.52 15.94 17.69
CA ALA A 55 0.41 16.67 18.30
C ALA A 55 0.90 17.63 19.40
N LEU A 56 1.80 17.16 20.25
CA LEU A 56 2.37 17.96 21.33
C LEU A 56 3.16 19.15 20.80
N ILE A 57 4.00 18.94 19.77
CA ILE A 57 4.71 20.02 19.08
C ILE A 57 3.71 21.06 18.57
N ARG A 58 2.64 20.60 17.90
CA ARG A 58 1.61 21.49 17.34
C ARG A 58 0.88 22.29 18.41
N VAL A 59 0.59 21.67 19.56
CA VAL A 59 0.03 22.38 20.72
C VAL A 59 0.97 23.49 21.19
N PHE A 60 2.27 23.23 21.25
CA PHE A 60 3.24 24.26 21.63
C PHE A 60 3.32 25.40 20.61
N PHE A 61 3.38 25.12 19.31
CA PHE A 61 3.30 26.17 18.29
C PHE A 61 2.01 26.98 18.39
N TYR A 62 0.87 26.31 18.58
CA TYR A 62 -0.43 26.95 18.73
C TYR A 62 -0.42 27.95 19.90
N PHE A 63 0.09 27.57 21.07
CA PHE A 63 0.18 28.48 22.22
C PHE A 63 1.25 29.56 22.02
N THR A 64 2.41 29.23 21.48
CA THR A 64 3.49 30.20 21.25
C THR A 64 3.07 31.30 20.31
N ASP A 65 2.43 30.95 19.20
CA ASP A 65 1.89 31.92 18.26
C ASP A 65 0.83 32.79 18.96
N PHE A 66 0.00 32.20 19.84
CA PHE A 66 -1.02 32.95 20.61
C PHE A 66 -0.39 34.00 21.52
N PHE A 67 0.68 33.66 22.25
CA PHE A 67 1.35 34.59 23.15
C PHE A 67 2.14 35.67 22.40
N LEU A 68 2.79 35.32 21.29
CA LEU A 68 3.52 36.28 20.47
C LEU A 68 2.57 37.34 19.89
N GLU A 69 1.50 36.91 19.24
CA GLU A 69 0.55 37.78 18.56
C GLU A 69 -0.32 38.59 19.55
N GLY A 70 -0.67 38.02 20.71
CA GLY A 70 -1.48 38.69 21.74
C GLY A 70 -0.75 39.85 22.44
N SER A 71 0.59 39.83 22.46
CA SER A 71 1.42 40.84 23.12
C SER A 71 1.47 42.20 22.38
N TYR A 72 0.95 42.28 21.15
CA TYR A 72 1.03 43.47 20.30
C TYR A 72 -0.08 44.52 20.52
N THR A 73 -0.88 44.40 21.58
CA THR A 73 -2.01 45.30 21.85
C THR A 73 -1.72 46.43 22.86
N GLY A 74 -0.47 46.62 23.28
CA GLY A 74 -0.03 47.64 24.25
C GLY A 74 0.60 48.92 23.65
N ASP A 75 0.93 49.88 24.51
CA ASP A 75 1.61 51.13 24.14
C ASP A 75 3.02 50.86 23.57
N LEU A 76 3.35 51.50 22.43
CA LEU A 76 4.49 51.15 21.56
C LEU A 76 5.83 51.15 22.31
N SER A 77 5.99 52.02 23.31
CA SER A 77 7.22 52.22 24.06
C SER A 77 7.52 51.11 25.07
N ILE A 78 6.49 50.54 25.72
CA ILE A 78 6.63 49.40 26.62
C ILE A 78 6.87 48.13 25.80
N ILE A 79 6.21 48.03 24.63
CA ILE A 79 6.38 46.91 23.69
C ILE A 79 7.87 46.71 23.36
N PHE A 80 8.61 47.75 22.94
CA PHE A 80 10.01 47.66 22.50
C PHE A 80 11.00 47.20 23.59
N GLN A 81 10.75 47.45 24.87
CA GLN A 81 11.69 47.11 25.94
C GLN A 81 11.48 45.68 26.45
N THR A 82 10.22 45.23 26.60
CA THR A 82 9.91 43.80 26.75
C THR A 82 10.20 42.99 25.49
N TYR A 83 10.26 43.64 24.32
CA TYR A 83 10.52 43.00 23.03
C TYR A 83 11.84 42.25 23.00
N SER A 84 12.91 42.81 23.56
CA SER A 84 14.25 42.20 23.43
C SER A 84 14.33 40.88 24.18
N ALA A 85 14.01 40.87 25.48
CA ALA A 85 14.09 39.67 26.31
C ALA A 85 13.08 38.58 25.89
N THR A 86 11.83 38.98 25.62
CA THR A 86 10.77 38.05 25.23
C THR A 86 11.03 37.45 23.85
N ARG A 87 11.59 38.21 22.90
CA ARG A 87 12.00 37.71 21.58
C ARG A 87 13.07 36.62 21.70
N TYR A 88 14.06 36.76 22.59
CA TYR A 88 15.07 35.71 22.76
C TYR A 88 14.47 34.43 23.31
N ILE A 89 13.61 34.50 24.35
CA ILE A 89 12.95 33.33 24.93
C ILE A 89 12.12 32.60 23.86
N PHE A 90 11.33 33.34 23.08
CA PHE A 90 10.55 32.75 21.99
C PHE A 90 11.42 32.19 20.87
N LEU A 91 12.52 32.86 20.50
CA LEU A 91 13.46 32.37 19.49
C LEU A 91 14.11 31.05 19.93
N TYR A 92 14.55 30.95 21.19
CA TYR A 92 15.08 29.70 21.76
C TYR A 92 14.02 28.60 21.81
N PHE A 93 12.78 28.97 22.13
CA PHE A 93 11.66 28.03 22.14
C PHE A 93 11.35 27.49 20.74
N TYR A 94 11.26 28.36 19.72
CA TYR A 94 11.12 27.94 18.33
C TYR A 94 12.28 27.05 17.89
N LEU A 95 13.53 27.44 18.18
CA LEU A 95 14.70 26.64 17.84
C LEU A 95 14.62 25.24 18.46
N TYR A 96 14.23 25.14 19.73
CA TYR A 96 14.01 23.86 20.41
C TYR A 96 12.92 23.04 19.74
N LEU A 97 11.79 23.65 19.38
CA LEU A 97 10.72 22.98 18.67
C LEU A 97 11.17 22.48 17.28
N TYR A 98 11.93 23.28 16.54
CA TYR A 98 12.51 22.87 15.24
C TYR A 98 13.48 21.70 15.37
N ILE A 99 14.36 21.72 16.38
CA ILE A 99 15.26 20.59 16.68
C ILE A 99 14.43 19.34 16.98
N TYR A 100 13.38 19.49 17.79
CA TYR A 100 12.53 18.37 18.16
C TYR A 100 11.76 17.80 16.96
N VAL A 101 11.26 18.66 16.06
CA VAL A 101 10.69 18.24 14.77
C VAL A 101 11.72 17.45 13.97
N LEU A 102 12.94 17.97 13.82
CA LEU A 102 14.01 17.30 13.08
C LEU A 102 14.34 15.92 13.64
N VAL A 103 14.42 15.79 14.97
CA VAL A 103 14.61 14.49 15.65
C VAL A 103 13.45 13.54 15.33
N ASN A 104 12.21 14.01 15.32
CA ASN A 104 11.05 13.20 14.93
C ASN A 104 11.11 12.76 13.46
N VAL A 105 11.49 13.66 12.55
CA VAL A 105 11.66 13.34 11.13
C VAL A 105 12.70 12.25 10.93
N VAL A 106 13.86 12.38 11.58
CA VAL A 106 14.95 11.40 11.49
C VAL A 106 14.54 10.06 12.11
N SER A 107 13.98 10.08 13.32
CA SER A 107 13.52 8.88 14.04
C SER A 107 12.51 8.09 13.21
N LEU A 108 11.51 8.78 12.65
CA LEU A 108 10.49 8.16 11.81
C LEU A 108 11.08 7.61 10.51
N SER A 109 11.99 8.35 9.88
CA SER A 109 12.67 7.89 8.66
C SER A 109 13.44 6.59 8.90
N ILE A 110 14.18 6.51 10.01
CA ILE A 110 14.90 5.29 10.42
C ILE A 110 13.91 4.15 10.67
N MET A 111 12.84 4.42 11.42
CA MET A 111 11.79 3.44 11.70
C MET A 111 11.17 2.91 10.40
N TYR A 112 10.83 3.79 9.46
CA TYR A 112 10.26 3.39 8.17
C TYR A 112 11.20 2.54 7.34
N ILE A 113 12.48 2.92 7.23
CA ILE A 113 13.48 2.13 6.51
C ILE A 113 13.58 0.73 7.14
N TRP A 114 13.67 0.68 8.47
CA TRP A 114 13.76 -0.58 9.21
C TRP A 114 12.53 -1.48 8.96
N PHE A 115 11.32 -0.92 9.01
CA PHE A 115 10.09 -1.68 8.78
C PHE A 115 9.88 -2.06 7.32
N SER A 116 10.22 -1.20 6.37
CA SER A 116 10.11 -1.50 4.94
C SER A 116 10.97 -2.72 4.57
N ILE A 117 12.11 -2.90 5.24
CA ILE A 117 13.01 -4.03 4.98
C ILE A 117 12.52 -5.31 5.67
N ARG A 118 12.05 -5.22 6.93
CA ARG A 118 11.84 -6.42 7.78
C ARG A 118 10.40 -6.92 7.84
N SER A 119 9.41 -6.09 7.52
CA SER A 119 8.02 -6.38 7.86
C SER A 119 7.26 -7.25 6.84
N LYS A 120 6.18 -7.89 7.29
CA LYS A 120 5.26 -8.65 6.43
C LYS A 120 4.57 -7.70 5.42
N LYS A 121 4.08 -8.27 4.31
CA LYS A 121 3.48 -7.52 3.18
C LYS A 121 2.39 -6.53 3.61
N GLU A 122 1.50 -6.94 4.51
CA GLU A 122 0.41 -6.08 5.01
C GLU A 122 0.93 -4.79 5.69
N PHE A 123 2.03 -4.90 6.44
CA PHE A 123 2.62 -3.77 7.14
C PHE A 123 3.45 -2.87 6.24
N GLN A 124 3.99 -3.39 5.13
CA GLN A 124 4.62 -2.56 4.10
C GLN A 124 3.59 -1.60 3.48
N ALA A 125 2.35 -2.07 3.24
CA ALA A 125 1.27 -1.22 2.76
C ALA A 125 0.89 -0.14 3.79
N ILE A 126 0.70 -0.52 5.06
CA ILE A 126 0.44 0.43 6.17
C ILE A 126 1.54 1.50 6.23
N SER A 127 2.80 1.06 6.24
CA SER A 127 3.96 1.94 6.28
C SER A 127 3.97 2.92 5.11
N SER A 128 3.69 2.46 3.89
CA SER A 128 3.72 3.30 2.70
C SER A 128 2.68 4.43 2.75
N VAL A 129 1.43 4.13 3.13
CA VAL A 129 0.36 5.12 3.28
C VAL A 129 0.68 6.12 4.40
N MET A 130 1.26 5.63 5.49
CA MET A 130 1.73 6.48 6.59
C MET A 130 2.85 7.42 6.14
N THR A 131 3.73 6.96 5.24
CA THR A 131 4.81 7.80 4.72
C THR A 131 4.26 8.91 3.82
N ILE A 132 3.19 8.65 3.06
CA ILE A 132 2.47 9.71 2.31
C ILE A 132 1.89 10.73 3.28
N GLY A 133 1.14 10.28 4.29
CA GLY A 133 0.53 11.18 5.26
C GLY A 133 1.58 12.05 5.95
N PHE A 134 2.73 11.45 6.26
CA PHE A 134 3.88 12.16 6.79
C PHE A 134 4.50 13.17 5.80
N ALA A 135 4.68 12.81 4.53
CA ALA A 135 5.20 13.74 3.52
C ALA A 135 4.28 14.97 3.34
N VAL A 136 2.95 14.75 3.30
CA VAL A 136 1.96 15.83 3.23
C VAL A 136 2.01 16.70 4.49
N PHE A 137 2.18 16.08 5.67
CA PHE A 137 2.39 16.80 6.93
C PHE A 137 3.65 17.68 6.88
N LEU A 138 4.79 17.16 6.40
CA LEU A 138 6.03 17.92 6.26
C LEU A 138 5.88 19.09 5.27
N MET A 139 5.08 18.93 4.24
CA MET A 139 4.78 20.03 3.32
C MET A 139 4.00 21.14 4.01
N GLY A 140 3.02 20.80 4.84
CA GLY A 140 2.36 21.75 5.72
C GLY A 140 3.36 22.47 6.64
N TRP A 141 4.28 21.72 7.24
CA TRP A 141 5.34 22.28 8.07
C TRP A 141 6.27 23.24 7.32
N ALA A 142 6.65 22.88 6.10
CA ALA A 142 7.54 23.69 5.27
C ALA A 142 6.92 25.06 4.97
N PHE A 143 5.60 25.10 4.77
CA PHE A 143 4.88 26.36 4.56
C PHE A 143 4.70 27.21 5.82
N GLU A 144 4.95 26.66 7.02
CA GLU A 144 4.96 27.42 8.27
C GLU A 144 6.30 28.07 8.59
N ILE A 145 7.32 27.87 7.74
CA ILE A 145 8.60 28.57 7.92
C ILE A 145 8.33 30.08 7.93
N PHE A 146 8.81 30.74 8.98
CA PHE A 146 8.54 32.15 9.28
C PHE A 146 8.71 33.08 8.07
N ILE A 147 9.72 32.82 7.24
CA ILE A 147 10.01 33.59 6.02
C ILE A 147 8.82 33.57 5.04
N ILE A 148 8.20 32.41 4.82
CA ILE A 148 7.06 32.27 3.89
C ILE A 148 5.83 33.00 4.43
N LYS A 149 5.60 32.91 5.76
CA LYS A 149 4.50 33.59 6.43
C LYS A 149 4.69 35.11 6.42
N ALA A 150 5.92 35.59 6.58
CA ALA A 150 6.25 37.02 6.55
C ALA A 150 5.97 37.66 5.17
N GLU A 151 6.31 36.96 4.09
CA GLU A 151 6.10 37.47 2.72
C GLU A 151 4.65 37.33 2.22
N SER A 152 3.74 36.74 3.01
CA SER A 152 2.33 36.55 2.65
C SER A 152 2.10 35.86 1.29
N ILE A 153 3.06 35.04 0.84
CA ILE A 153 3.01 34.35 -0.47
C ILE A 153 1.88 33.31 -0.49
N ILE A 154 1.63 32.67 0.65
CA ILE A 154 0.65 31.59 0.81
C ILE A 154 -0.40 32.05 1.85
N PRO A 155 -1.71 31.78 1.63
CA PRO A 155 -2.72 32.10 2.62
C PRO A 155 -2.43 31.41 3.97
N PRO A 156 -2.58 32.10 5.12
CA PRO A 156 -2.17 31.59 6.44
C PRO A 156 -2.83 30.27 6.85
N ALA A 157 -4.02 29.96 6.33
CA ALA A 157 -4.72 28.71 6.62
C ALA A 157 -4.14 27.47 5.90
N VAL A 158 -3.43 27.64 4.77
CA VAL A 158 -2.96 26.54 3.93
C VAL A 158 -2.02 25.56 4.65
N PRO A 159 -1.02 26.00 5.43
CA PRO A 159 -0.14 25.08 6.15
C PRO A 159 -0.90 24.16 7.12
N SER A 160 -1.87 24.72 7.86
CA SER A 160 -2.73 23.98 8.77
C SER A 160 -3.63 22.98 8.04
N ILE A 161 -4.15 23.34 6.86
CA ILE A 161 -4.92 22.42 6.00
C ILE A 161 -4.05 21.24 5.55
N PHE A 162 -2.81 21.48 5.13
CA PHE A 162 -1.91 20.40 4.74
C PHE A 162 -1.60 19.45 5.90
N VAL A 163 -1.37 19.99 7.10
CA VAL A 163 -1.18 19.14 8.29
C VAL A 163 -2.43 18.33 8.62
N LEU A 164 -3.62 18.92 8.49
CA LEU A 164 -4.88 18.17 8.65
C LEU A 164 -5.01 17.04 7.62
N ILE A 165 -4.76 17.32 6.34
CA ILE A 165 -4.80 16.29 5.28
C ILE A 165 -3.77 15.19 5.57
N GLY A 166 -2.55 15.55 5.97
CA GLY A 166 -1.52 14.58 6.35
C GLY A 166 -1.96 13.67 7.49
N ALA A 167 -2.59 14.24 8.53
CA ALA A 167 -3.17 13.47 9.64
C ALA A 167 -4.31 12.54 9.20
N LEU A 168 -5.18 12.99 8.29
CA LEU A 168 -6.27 12.17 7.74
C LEU A 168 -5.75 11.03 6.86
N VAL A 169 -4.71 11.27 6.05
CA VAL A 169 -4.07 10.21 5.25
C VAL A 169 -3.40 9.19 6.16
N ALA A 170 -2.74 9.64 7.23
CA ALA A 170 -2.19 8.75 8.25
C ALA A 170 -3.26 7.93 9.00
N PHE A 171 -4.51 8.39 9.00
CA PHE A 171 -5.63 7.65 9.58
C PHE A 171 -6.12 6.52 8.66
N ALA A 172 -5.93 6.64 7.35
CA ALA A 172 -6.48 5.71 6.36
C ALA A 172 -6.14 4.22 6.63
N PRO A 173 -4.91 3.83 7.06
CA PRO A 173 -4.57 2.45 7.41
C PRO A 173 -5.33 1.85 8.60
N LEU A 174 -6.02 2.69 9.39
CA LEU A 174 -6.84 2.23 10.50
C LEU A 174 -8.23 1.80 10.04
N ILE A 175 -8.77 2.45 9.00
CA ILE A 175 -10.11 2.19 8.46
C ILE A 175 -10.06 1.19 7.29
N ILE A 176 -9.14 1.39 6.37
CA ILE A 176 -9.14 0.70 5.07
C ILE A 176 -8.39 -0.63 5.18
N ASN A 177 -8.99 -1.70 4.64
CA ASN A 177 -8.25 -2.95 4.45
C ASN A 177 -7.20 -2.74 3.34
N LEU A 178 -5.93 -2.76 3.72
CA LEU A 178 -4.81 -2.41 2.84
C LEU A 178 -4.31 -3.58 1.97
N GLU A 179 -4.96 -4.74 2.03
CA GLU A 179 -4.66 -5.90 1.18
C GLU A 179 -4.73 -5.56 -0.32
N PHE A 180 -5.48 -4.52 -0.71
CA PHE A 180 -5.58 -4.08 -2.10
C PHE A 180 -4.34 -3.35 -2.63
N PHE A 181 -3.40 -2.92 -1.77
CA PHE A 181 -2.20 -2.22 -2.23
C PHE A 181 -1.16 -3.20 -2.76
N SER A 182 -0.93 -3.16 -4.07
CA SER A 182 0.11 -3.98 -4.70
C SER A 182 1.49 -3.63 -4.13
N LYS A 183 2.36 -4.64 -4.00
CA LYS A 183 3.76 -4.49 -3.54
C LYS A 183 4.52 -3.41 -4.30
N ARG A 184 4.22 -3.23 -5.60
CA ARG A 184 4.87 -2.22 -6.44
C ARG A 184 4.47 -0.79 -6.05
N ILE A 185 3.19 -0.57 -5.75
CA ILE A 185 2.69 0.75 -5.31
C ILE A 185 3.31 1.10 -3.97
N ALA A 186 3.36 0.16 -3.02
CA ALA A 186 3.98 0.40 -1.71
C ALA A 186 5.46 0.83 -1.84
N ASN A 187 6.24 0.14 -2.68
CA ASN A 187 7.64 0.49 -2.91
C ASN A 187 7.82 1.86 -3.60
N LEU A 188 6.99 2.17 -4.60
CA LEU A 188 7.00 3.48 -5.26
C LEU A 188 6.75 4.60 -4.26
N LEU A 189 5.73 4.42 -3.41
CA LEU A 189 5.35 5.41 -2.41
C LEU A 189 6.47 5.66 -1.40
N VAL A 190 7.18 4.61 -0.97
CA VAL A 190 8.34 4.74 -0.09
C VAL A 190 9.44 5.56 -0.77
N ILE A 191 9.77 5.27 -2.03
CA ILE A 191 10.81 6.00 -2.78
C ILE A 191 10.44 7.49 -2.94
N VAL A 192 9.21 7.78 -3.36
CA VAL A 192 8.72 9.17 -3.51
C VAL A 192 8.78 9.89 -2.18
N SER A 193 8.38 9.22 -1.10
CA SER A 193 8.39 9.83 0.24
C SER A 193 9.80 10.09 0.76
N ILE A 194 10.77 9.20 0.50
CA ILE A 194 12.18 9.45 0.82
C ILE A 194 12.69 10.69 0.07
N GLY A 195 12.34 10.83 -1.21
CA GLY A 195 12.66 12.05 -1.98
C GLY A 195 12.10 13.31 -1.31
N PHE A 196 10.82 13.29 -0.93
CA PHE A 196 10.20 14.41 -0.22
C PHE A 196 10.86 14.73 1.13
N ILE A 197 11.24 13.71 1.91
CA ILE A 197 11.91 13.90 3.21
C ILE A 197 13.29 14.54 3.00
N LEU A 198 14.05 14.10 2.00
CA LEU A 198 15.35 14.68 1.69
C LEU A 198 15.23 16.14 1.21
N LEU A 199 14.21 16.44 0.41
CA LEU A 199 13.89 17.82 0.01
C LEU A 199 13.54 18.69 1.22
N PHE A 200 12.72 18.17 2.14
CA PHE A 200 12.34 18.90 3.34
C PHE A 200 13.54 19.18 4.26
N LEU A 201 14.41 18.18 4.45
CA LEU A 201 15.64 18.35 5.24
C LEU A 201 16.56 19.40 4.62
N SER A 202 16.72 19.42 3.30
CA SER A 202 17.56 20.43 2.63
C SER A 202 16.97 21.84 2.77
N LEU A 203 15.66 22.00 2.63
CA LEU A 203 14.96 23.27 2.85
C LEU A 203 15.05 23.75 4.31
N THR A 204 14.99 22.82 5.27
CA THR A 204 15.08 23.16 6.70
C THR A 204 16.49 23.60 7.07
N ILE A 205 17.50 22.84 6.66
CA ILE A 205 18.92 23.19 6.85
C ILE A 205 19.20 24.56 6.23
N PHE A 206 18.63 24.83 5.06
CA PHE A 206 18.73 26.13 4.42
C PHE A 206 18.16 27.28 5.23
N ALA A 207 16.90 27.14 5.69
CA ALA A 207 16.23 28.17 6.49
C ALA A 207 17.02 28.50 7.77
N THR A 208 17.77 27.53 8.31
CA THR A 208 18.59 27.74 9.51
C THR A 208 19.95 28.37 9.27
N LEU A 209 20.49 28.35 8.04
CA LEU A 209 21.86 28.76 7.78
C LEU A 209 22.03 30.26 7.46
N ASP A 210 20.96 31.02 7.25
CA ASP A 210 21.00 32.49 7.07
C ASP A 210 22.10 32.98 6.10
N MET A 211 22.32 32.24 5.00
CA MET A 211 23.38 32.51 4.03
C MET A 211 22.81 33.32 2.85
N GLU A 212 23.35 34.51 2.64
CA GLU A 212 23.01 35.43 1.53
C GLU A 212 23.01 34.73 0.15
N GLY A 213 21.88 34.82 -0.57
CA GLY A 213 21.70 34.72 -2.03
C GLY A 213 22.18 33.47 -2.80
N ILE A 214 23.47 33.13 -2.71
CA ILE A 214 24.12 32.05 -3.48
C ILE A 214 23.56 30.68 -3.09
N VAL A 215 23.14 30.52 -1.83
CA VAL A 215 22.59 29.26 -1.33
C VAL A 215 21.17 29.03 -1.87
N ILE A 216 20.39 30.09 -2.13
CA ILE A 216 19.06 29.99 -2.79
C ILE A 216 19.22 29.36 -4.17
N ILE A 217 20.21 29.79 -4.96
CA ILE A 217 20.45 29.27 -6.31
C ILE A 217 20.84 27.79 -6.26
N ILE A 218 21.75 27.40 -5.35
CA ILE A 218 22.18 26.00 -5.19
C ILE A 218 21.00 25.11 -4.79
N ILE A 219 20.05 25.62 -3.99
CA ILE A 219 18.89 24.86 -3.53
C ILE A 219 17.80 24.78 -4.57
N VAL A 220 17.53 25.84 -5.31
CA VAL A 220 16.62 25.78 -6.46
C VAL A 220 17.15 24.74 -7.46
N VAL A 221 18.45 24.74 -7.71
CA VAL A 221 19.11 23.74 -8.57
C VAL A 221 19.00 22.33 -7.96
N ALA A 222 19.29 22.16 -6.66
CA ALA A 222 19.21 20.86 -6.00
C ALA A 222 17.77 20.31 -5.94
N ALA A 223 16.79 21.17 -5.63
CA ALA A 223 15.36 20.84 -5.63
C ALA A 223 14.87 20.48 -7.04
N PHE A 224 15.33 21.20 -8.06
CA PHE A 224 15.02 20.91 -9.45
C PHE A 224 15.62 19.57 -9.92
N VAL A 225 16.88 19.29 -9.56
CA VAL A 225 17.53 18.01 -9.83
C VAL A 225 16.80 16.88 -9.11
N LEU A 226 16.41 17.08 -7.85
CA LEU A 226 15.66 16.10 -7.08
C LEU A 226 14.27 15.86 -7.70
N ALA A 227 13.59 16.91 -8.13
CA ALA A 227 12.31 16.80 -8.83
C ALA A 227 12.44 16.01 -10.14
N ILE A 228 13.51 16.25 -10.92
CA ILE A 228 13.81 15.46 -12.13
C ILE A 228 14.05 13.99 -11.77
N VAL A 229 14.81 13.70 -10.72
CA VAL A 229 15.06 12.32 -10.26
C VAL A 229 13.76 11.65 -9.85
N VAL A 230 12.90 12.34 -9.10
CA VAL A 230 11.58 11.83 -8.70
C VAL A 230 10.70 11.59 -9.92
N ILE A 231 10.61 12.53 -10.86
CA ILE A 231 9.86 12.37 -12.12
C ILE A 231 10.40 11.17 -12.91
N TYR A 232 11.72 11.03 -13.01
CA TYR A 232 12.36 9.92 -13.70
C TYR A 232 12.04 8.57 -13.04
N LEU A 233 12.06 8.50 -11.70
CA LEU A 233 11.68 7.30 -10.95
C LEU A 233 10.19 6.98 -11.13
N VAL A 234 9.32 7.99 -11.14
CA VAL A 234 7.89 7.83 -11.43
C VAL A 234 7.69 7.32 -12.86
N VAL A 235 8.40 7.86 -13.86
CA VAL A 235 8.33 7.39 -15.26
C VAL A 235 8.84 5.96 -15.40
N LEU A 236 9.95 5.60 -14.75
CA LEU A 236 10.44 4.21 -14.72
C LEU A 236 9.40 3.26 -14.13
N VAL A 237 8.72 3.69 -13.07
CA VAL A 237 7.69 2.88 -12.44
C VAL A 237 6.44 2.81 -13.30
N LEU A 238 5.97 3.91 -13.89
CA LEU A 238 4.87 3.91 -14.86
C LEU A 238 5.20 3.01 -16.04
N LYS A 239 6.42 3.02 -16.57
CA LYS A 239 6.87 2.11 -17.62
C LYS A 239 6.87 0.66 -17.15
N SER A 240 7.20 0.39 -15.89
CA SER A 240 7.13 -0.95 -15.29
C SER A 240 5.70 -1.44 -15.01
N VAL A 241 4.75 -0.52 -14.87
CA VAL A 241 3.33 -0.79 -14.59
C VAL A 241 2.52 -0.89 -15.89
N ILE A 242 2.82 -0.04 -16.89
CA ILE A 242 2.26 -0.02 -18.25
C ILE A 242 2.92 -1.09 -19.15
N SER A 243 4.04 -1.66 -18.71
CA SER A 243 4.53 -2.95 -19.18
C SER A 243 4.09 -4.10 -18.25
N PRO A 244 2.78 -4.33 -17.98
CA PRO A 244 2.39 -5.60 -17.42
C PRO A 244 2.42 -6.57 -18.59
N SER A 245 3.55 -7.26 -18.73
CA SER A 245 3.50 -8.72 -18.86
C SER A 245 2.45 -9.31 -19.83
N THR A 246 2.39 -8.85 -21.08
CA THR A 246 1.83 -9.68 -22.16
C THR A 246 2.55 -11.04 -22.24
N ALA A 247 3.79 -11.11 -21.76
CA ALA A 247 4.57 -12.34 -21.67
C ALA A 247 4.31 -13.22 -20.41
N VAL A 248 3.82 -12.68 -19.28
CA VAL A 248 3.65 -13.49 -18.03
C VAL A 248 2.21 -13.91 -17.80
N LEU A 249 1.22 -13.11 -18.24
CA LEU A 249 -0.18 -13.53 -18.22
C LEU A 249 -0.43 -14.72 -19.17
N SER A 250 0.21 -14.75 -20.34
CA SER A 250 0.05 -15.84 -21.30
C SER A 250 0.75 -17.16 -20.90
N LEU A 251 1.74 -17.12 -20.01
CA LEU A 251 2.44 -18.33 -19.51
C LEU A 251 1.87 -18.85 -18.18
N GLY A 252 1.46 -17.96 -17.28
CA GLY A 252 0.81 -18.33 -16.01
C GLY A 252 -0.60 -18.87 -16.21
N GLU A 253 -1.41 -18.20 -17.04
CA GLU A 253 -2.78 -18.63 -17.33
C GLU A 253 -2.80 -19.95 -18.08
N LYS A 254 -1.84 -20.21 -18.98
CA LYS A 254 -1.72 -21.53 -19.64
C LYS A 254 -1.23 -22.64 -18.72
N ALA A 255 -0.43 -22.35 -17.70
CA ALA A 255 0.04 -23.36 -16.74
C ALA A 255 -1.03 -23.69 -15.71
N GLU A 256 -1.69 -22.68 -15.14
CA GLU A 256 -2.75 -22.87 -14.15
C GLU A 256 -4.05 -23.38 -14.79
N LEU A 257 -4.43 -22.94 -15.99
CA LEU A 257 -5.59 -23.51 -16.69
C LEU A 257 -5.33 -24.98 -17.07
N LYS A 258 -4.09 -25.35 -17.41
CA LYS A 258 -3.74 -26.74 -17.75
C LYS A 258 -3.72 -27.65 -16.51
N ASP A 259 -3.44 -27.12 -15.32
CA ASP A 259 -3.51 -27.86 -14.06
C ASP A 259 -4.93 -27.87 -13.47
N PHE A 260 -5.68 -26.78 -13.62
CA PHE A 260 -7.10 -26.71 -13.28
C PHE A 260 -7.92 -27.66 -14.15
N MET A 261 -7.66 -27.70 -15.47
CA MET A 261 -8.30 -28.66 -16.39
C MET A 261 -8.01 -30.13 -16.03
N LYS A 262 -6.82 -30.44 -15.49
CA LYS A 262 -6.52 -31.79 -14.96
C LYS A 262 -7.32 -32.14 -13.70
N MET A 263 -7.84 -31.15 -12.99
CA MET A 263 -8.74 -31.37 -11.85
C MET A 263 -10.18 -31.67 -12.29
N PHE A 264 -10.55 -31.35 -13.53
CA PHE A 264 -11.88 -31.64 -14.12
C PHE A 264 -11.86 -32.81 -15.11
N THR A 265 -10.71 -33.42 -15.40
CA THR A 265 -10.72 -34.67 -16.16
C THR A 265 -11.40 -35.75 -15.32
N LYS A 266 -12.55 -36.21 -15.82
CA LYS A 266 -13.34 -37.32 -15.27
C LYS A 266 -12.40 -38.48 -14.91
N PRO A 267 -12.29 -38.88 -13.64
CA PRO A 267 -11.47 -40.03 -13.26
C PRO A 267 -11.97 -41.27 -14.00
N GLN A 268 -11.06 -42.09 -14.51
CA GLN A 268 -11.41 -43.28 -15.29
C GLN A 268 -12.05 -44.33 -14.40
N GLY A 269 -13.37 -44.30 -14.29
CA GLY A 269 -14.22 -45.31 -13.65
C GLY A 269 -14.27 -45.19 -12.13
N PHE A 270 -15.41 -44.76 -11.59
CA PHE A 270 -15.71 -44.97 -10.17
C PHE A 270 -16.11 -46.43 -9.96
N THR A 271 -15.53 -47.11 -8.98
CA THR A 271 -15.98 -48.46 -8.58
C THR A 271 -17.25 -48.35 -7.74
N GLU A 272 -18.11 -49.38 -7.77
CA GLU A 272 -19.36 -49.41 -6.98
C GLU A 272 -19.09 -49.22 -5.47
N GLU A 273 -17.94 -49.70 -4.98
CA GLU A 273 -17.50 -49.55 -3.59
C GLU A 273 -17.28 -48.07 -3.19
N GLU A 274 -16.71 -47.25 -4.08
CA GLU A 274 -16.54 -45.82 -3.81
C GLU A 274 -17.88 -45.08 -3.79
N VAL A 275 -18.80 -45.46 -4.69
CA VAL A 275 -20.16 -44.88 -4.74
C VAL A 275 -20.93 -45.22 -3.46
N ALA A 276 -20.81 -46.46 -2.95
CA ALA A 276 -21.40 -46.88 -1.69
C ALA A 276 -20.85 -46.08 -0.48
N PHE A 277 -19.53 -45.89 -0.42
CA PHE A 277 -18.89 -45.10 0.65
C PHE A 277 -19.35 -43.64 0.68
N HIS A 278 -19.48 -43.02 -0.49
CA HIS A 278 -19.97 -41.64 -0.61
C HIS A 278 -21.44 -41.49 -0.21
N ARG A 279 -22.26 -42.52 -0.48
CA ARG A 279 -23.68 -42.60 -0.09
C ARG A 279 -23.84 -42.62 1.43
N GLU A 280 -23.06 -43.43 2.13
CA GLU A 280 -23.15 -43.56 3.59
C GLU A 280 -22.72 -42.28 4.32
N LYS A 281 -21.64 -41.62 3.85
CA LYS A 281 -21.09 -40.43 4.53
C LYS A 281 -21.74 -39.10 4.12
N LYS A 282 -22.64 -39.09 3.13
CA LYS A 282 -23.25 -37.89 2.55
C LYS A 282 -22.19 -36.88 2.09
N ILE A 283 -21.23 -37.34 1.29
CA ILE A 283 -20.12 -36.53 0.77
C ILE A 283 -20.32 -36.32 -0.74
N CYS A 284 -20.06 -35.11 -1.24
CA CYS A 284 -20.16 -34.78 -2.66
C CYS A 284 -19.10 -35.56 -3.46
N LEU A 285 -19.51 -36.24 -4.54
CA LEU A 285 -18.60 -37.05 -5.34
C LEU A 285 -17.46 -36.22 -5.96
N VAL A 286 -17.76 -34.97 -6.35
CA VAL A 286 -16.84 -34.07 -7.07
C VAL A 286 -15.90 -33.34 -6.11
N CYS A 287 -16.43 -32.52 -5.19
CA CYS A 287 -15.60 -31.67 -4.32
C CYS A 287 -15.19 -32.34 -3.01
N LYS A 288 -15.63 -33.58 -2.75
CA LYS A 288 -15.34 -34.37 -1.54
C LYS A 288 -15.71 -33.71 -0.21
N ASN A 289 -16.53 -32.65 -0.23
CA ASN A 289 -17.05 -31.99 0.96
C ASN A 289 -18.35 -32.64 1.47
N ARG A 290 -18.60 -32.54 2.78
CA ARG A 290 -19.85 -33.00 3.40
C ARG A 290 -21.03 -32.17 2.88
N ILE A 291 -22.08 -32.85 2.46
CA ILE A 291 -23.24 -32.22 1.83
C ILE A 291 -24.20 -31.71 2.91
N SER A 292 -24.62 -30.45 2.78
CA SER A 292 -25.63 -29.82 3.64
C SER A 292 -27.06 -30.06 3.11
N ARG A 293 -28.07 -29.34 3.63
CA ARG A 293 -29.50 -29.64 3.39
C ARG A 293 -29.95 -29.63 1.92
N PHE A 294 -29.23 -28.96 1.03
CA PHE A 294 -29.58 -28.91 -0.39
C PHE A 294 -28.57 -29.75 -1.19
N ASN A 295 -29.07 -30.75 -1.89
CA ASN A 295 -28.26 -31.65 -2.70
C ASN A 295 -29.00 -32.12 -3.96
N TYR A 296 -28.23 -32.58 -4.94
CA TYR A 296 -28.74 -33.27 -6.11
C TYR A 296 -28.37 -34.75 -6.00
N VAL A 297 -29.34 -35.63 -6.22
CA VAL A 297 -29.18 -37.08 -6.21
C VAL A 297 -29.47 -37.58 -7.62
N CYS A 298 -28.52 -38.27 -8.25
CA CYS A 298 -28.75 -38.82 -9.58
C CYS A 298 -29.86 -39.90 -9.53
N PRO A 299 -30.89 -39.84 -10.39
CA PRO A 299 -32.03 -40.76 -10.34
C PRO A 299 -31.67 -42.21 -10.68
N GLU A 300 -30.58 -42.45 -11.42
CA GLU A 300 -30.19 -43.79 -11.90
C GLU A 300 -29.20 -44.51 -10.98
N CYS A 301 -28.29 -43.79 -10.32
CA CYS A 301 -27.21 -44.40 -9.52
C CYS A 301 -27.12 -43.91 -8.06
N ASP A 302 -28.03 -43.01 -7.66
CA ASP A 302 -28.03 -42.28 -6.38
C ASP A 302 -26.71 -41.57 -6.01
N ALA A 303 -25.86 -41.24 -6.99
CA ALA A 303 -24.67 -40.45 -6.74
C ALA A 303 -25.04 -39.06 -6.19
N LEU A 304 -24.35 -38.64 -5.12
CA LEU A 304 -24.66 -37.40 -4.39
C LEU A 304 -23.75 -36.24 -4.83
N TYR A 305 -24.36 -35.12 -5.21
CA TYR A 305 -23.70 -33.88 -5.59
C TYR A 305 -24.19 -32.70 -4.74
N CYS A 306 -23.31 -31.75 -4.40
CA CYS A 306 -23.76 -30.47 -3.87
C CYS A 306 -24.25 -29.58 -5.01
N ILE A 307 -25.18 -28.63 -4.73
CA ILE A 307 -25.78 -27.74 -5.76
C ILE A 307 -24.73 -27.07 -6.65
N LYS A 308 -23.61 -26.61 -6.06
CA LYS A 308 -22.55 -25.93 -6.81
C LYS A 308 -21.90 -26.87 -7.83
N CYS A 309 -21.67 -28.13 -7.45
CA CYS A 309 -21.08 -29.12 -8.34
C CYS A 309 -22.07 -29.63 -9.38
N SER A 310 -23.34 -29.87 -9.02
CA SER A 310 -24.36 -30.31 -9.99
C SER A 310 -24.61 -29.24 -11.05
N ASN A 311 -24.71 -27.97 -10.67
CA ASN A 311 -24.92 -26.88 -11.63
C ASN A 311 -23.71 -26.71 -12.55
N ALA A 312 -22.49 -26.73 -11.99
CA ALA A 312 -21.27 -26.66 -12.79
C ALA A 312 -21.18 -27.81 -13.80
N LEU A 313 -21.52 -29.04 -13.39
CA LEU A 313 -21.54 -30.19 -14.30
C LEU A 313 -22.68 -30.10 -15.33
N THR A 314 -23.84 -29.56 -14.96
CA THR A 314 -24.97 -29.32 -15.87
C THR A 314 -24.60 -28.37 -16.99
N ASP A 315 -23.80 -27.33 -16.69
CA ASP A 315 -23.35 -26.35 -17.68
C ASP A 315 -22.17 -26.84 -18.54
N LEU A 316 -21.33 -27.74 -18.00
CA LEU A 316 -20.14 -28.25 -18.71
C LEU A 316 -20.44 -29.46 -19.61
N GLU A 317 -20.97 -30.53 -19.04
CA GLU A 317 -21.14 -31.83 -19.73
C GLU A 317 -22.60 -32.32 -19.71
N ASN A 318 -23.42 -31.80 -18.79
CA ASN A 318 -24.80 -32.21 -18.55
C ASN A 318 -24.98 -33.73 -18.31
N GLU A 319 -23.98 -34.41 -17.75
CA GLU A 319 -24.02 -35.85 -17.48
C GLU A 319 -23.50 -36.23 -16.09
N CYS A 320 -24.13 -37.22 -15.46
CA CYS A 320 -23.66 -37.80 -14.21
C CYS A 320 -22.33 -38.52 -14.44
N TRP A 321 -21.28 -38.16 -13.69
CA TRP A 321 -19.97 -38.79 -13.81
C TRP A 321 -19.90 -40.29 -13.51
N VAL A 322 -20.93 -40.87 -12.88
CA VAL A 322 -20.98 -42.31 -12.55
C VAL A 322 -21.70 -43.10 -13.65
N CYS A 323 -22.91 -42.69 -14.03
CA CYS A 323 -23.79 -43.45 -14.93
C CYS A 323 -24.05 -42.78 -16.28
N ASN A 324 -23.51 -41.58 -16.52
CA ASN A 324 -23.70 -40.74 -17.71
C ASN A 324 -25.15 -40.28 -17.96
N THR A 325 -26.07 -40.50 -17.01
CA THR A 325 -27.44 -39.97 -17.10
C THR A 325 -27.44 -38.46 -17.03
N ALA A 326 -28.24 -37.80 -17.88
CA ALA A 326 -28.28 -36.36 -17.93
C ALA A 326 -28.78 -35.72 -16.62
N PHE A 327 -28.21 -34.57 -16.23
CA PHE A 327 -28.72 -33.81 -15.08
C PHE A 327 -30.03 -33.09 -15.41
N ASP A 328 -30.10 -32.54 -16.63
CA ASP A 328 -31.27 -31.86 -17.17
C ASP A 328 -31.60 -32.45 -18.55
N GLU A 329 -32.67 -33.26 -18.59
CA GLU A 329 -33.17 -33.86 -19.84
C GLU A 329 -33.59 -32.82 -20.87
N SER A 330 -34.00 -31.61 -20.43
CA SER A 330 -34.43 -30.55 -21.35
C SER A 330 -33.28 -29.96 -22.15
N ARG A 331 -32.05 -30.04 -21.63
CA ARG A 331 -30.81 -29.57 -22.29
C ARG A 331 -30.09 -30.65 -23.11
N ALA A 332 -30.48 -31.92 -22.99
CA ALA A 332 -29.75 -33.04 -23.60
C ALA A 332 -29.77 -33.06 -25.14
N LEU A 333 -30.62 -32.27 -25.79
CA LEU A 333 -30.86 -32.34 -27.24
C LEU A 333 -29.86 -31.57 -28.12
N GLU A 334 -28.99 -30.72 -27.56
CA GLU A 334 -28.08 -29.88 -28.39
C GLU A 334 -26.66 -30.46 -28.57
N ALA A 335 -26.20 -31.37 -27.70
CA ALA A 335 -24.81 -31.84 -27.71
C ALA A 335 -24.48 -32.93 -28.77
N VAL A 336 -25.47 -33.49 -29.47
CA VAL A 336 -25.29 -34.66 -30.37
C VAL A 336 -25.02 -34.28 -31.84
N LYS A 337 -24.81 -33.00 -32.18
CA LYS A 337 -24.41 -32.58 -33.54
C LYS A 337 -23.04 -31.89 -33.57
N LYS A 338 -21.99 -32.56 -33.08
CA LYS A 338 -20.62 -32.18 -33.43
C LYS A 338 -20.15 -33.09 -34.57
N PRO A 339 -20.05 -32.59 -35.82
CA PRO A 339 -19.63 -33.42 -36.95
C PRO A 339 -18.16 -33.82 -36.76
N GLU A 340 -17.88 -35.13 -36.81
CA GLU A 340 -16.55 -35.68 -37.02
C GLU A 340 -16.00 -35.14 -38.34
N LYS A 341 -15.19 -34.08 -38.27
CA LYS A 341 -14.28 -33.74 -39.37
C LYS A 341 -13.04 -34.59 -39.21
N ALA A 342 -13.01 -35.69 -39.97
CA ALA A 342 -11.78 -36.38 -40.33
C ALA A 342 -10.80 -35.35 -40.90
N VAL A 343 -9.69 -35.13 -40.20
CA VAL A 343 -8.55 -34.37 -40.71
C VAL A 343 -7.60 -35.40 -41.29
N GLU A 344 -7.59 -35.50 -42.63
CA GLU A 344 -6.51 -36.13 -43.37
C GLU A 344 -5.25 -35.28 -43.18
N ILE A 345 -4.21 -35.88 -42.59
CA ILE A 345 -2.88 -35.28 -42.46
C ILE A 345 -2.06 -35.79 -43.64
N GLU A 346 -1.77 -34.91 -44.60
CA GLU A 346 -0.75 -35.15 -45.61
C GLU A 346 0.64 -34.92 -44.98
N ASP A 347 1.43 -35.99 -44.94
CA ASP A 347 2.84 -35.96 -44.56
C ASP A 347 3.67 -35.31 -45.68
N GLU A 348 4.14 -34.07 -45.46
CA GLU A 348 5.19 -33.48 -46.28
C GLU A 348 6.56 -33.71 -45.61
N ILE A 349 7.26 -34.73 -46.13
CA ILE A 349 8.65 -35.08 -45.78
C ILE A 349 9.57 -34.05 -46.45
N ILE A 350 10.08 -33.10 -45.68
CA ILE A 350 11.26 -32.31 -46.09
C ILE A 350 12.51 -32.99 -45.51
N VAL A 351 13.22 -33.68 -46.40
CA VAL A 351 14.59 -34.15 -46.22
C VAL A 351 15.51 -32.93 -46.25
N ASP A 352 16.19 -32.62 -45.15
CA ASP A 352 17.35 -31.73 -45.17
C ASP A 352 18.60 -32.45 -44.66
N THR A 353 19.60 -32.42 -45.51
CA THR A 353 20.86 -33.13 -45.44
C THR A 353 21.87 -32.38 -44.57
N GLY A 354 22.25 -33.02 -43.46
CA GLY A 354 23.63 -33.08 -42.97
C GLY A 354 24.35 -31.78 -42.57
N THR A 355 24.66 -31.65 -41.28
CA THR A 355 26.02 -31.25 -40.87
C THR A 355 26.34 -31.83 -39.48
N SER A 356 27.35 -32.68 -39.44
CA SER A 356 27.93 -33.25 -38.22
C SER A 356 28.69 -32.20 -37.42
N ILE A 357 28.40 -32.05 -36.12
CA ILE A 357 29.33 -31.43 -35.16
C ILE A 357 29.53 -32.35 -33.96
N GLN A 358 30.80 -32.55 -33.67
CA GLN A 358 31.41 -33.52 -32.77
C GLN A 358 30.96 -33.38 -31.30
N LYS A 359 30.79 -34.54 -30.66
CA LYS A 359 30.72 -34.71 -29.22
C LYS A 359 32.08 -34.37 -28.58
N THR A 360 32.07 -33.53 -27.54
CA THR A 360 33.12 -33.47 -26.53
C THR A 360 32.55 -33.92 -25.18
N PRO A 361 33.25 -34.77 -24.40
CA PRO A 361 32.79 -35.21 -23.09
C PRO A 361 33.33 -34.29 -21.98
N HIS A 362 32.45 -33.65 -21.20
CA HIS A 362 32.87 -32.88 -20.03
C HIS A 362 32.74 -33.70 -18.74
N LYS A 363 33.91 -33.92 -18.13
CA LYS A 363 34.27 -34.48 -16.82
C LYS A 363 33.21 -34.45 -15.69
N LYS A 364 32.99 -35.64 -15.11
CA LYS A 364 32.57 -35.89 -13.72
C LYS A 364 33.64 -35.35 -12.75
N LYS A 365 33.24 -34.50 -11.79
CA LYS A 365 34.03 -34.22 -10.57
C LYS A 365 33.64 -35.24 -9.49
N VAL A 366 34.64 -36.00 -9.06
CA VAL A 366 34.64 -36.79 -7.82
C VAL A 366 35.07 -35.84 -6.71
N ASN A 367 34.30 -35.75 -5.63
CA ASN A 367 34.81 -35.27 -4.34
C ASN A 367 34.85 -36.46 -3.38
N LYS A 368 36.04 -36.64 -2.80
CA LYS A 368 36.40 -37.64 -1.80
C LYS A 368 35.77 -37.29 -0.45
N SER A 369 35.43 -38.35 0.29
CA SER A 369 35.33 -38.42 1.75
C SER A 369 36.69 -38.17 2.42
#